data_AF-A0A1H5KAD8-F1
#
_entry.id   AF-A0A1H5KAD8-F1
#
_cell.length_a   1.000
_cell.length_b   1.000
_cell.length_c   1.000
_cell.angle_alpha   90.00
_cell.angle_beta   90.00
_cell.angle_gamma   90.00
#
_symmetry.space_group_name_H-M   'P 1'
#
loop_
_entity.id
_entity.type
_entity.pdbx_description
1 polymer ?
#
loop_
_entity_poly.entity_id
_entity_poly.type
_entity_poly.pdbx_seq_one_letter_code
_entity_poly.pdbx_strand_id
1 'polypeptide(L)'
;MRSQEAELDRDIAALLAAMAFTEIRHLAGRPQRGKQDTSHDEVLDRIRFLANLSHNLPGVARPGARRPSRQGKPLSSFDQAMTERPMSWVWNTAGPDARAWMLRHIEQAGRSWTPPPPLPQSRRAPSSMTPRQRVGLLLRRWPVKAPSGRQPLPAEANVLKALDTEAVCALNDEARRLRLGLGGGGSWFRAHLAPDGIHYLLPDPANYYWPGTPNARGGKIDWWQCTMLLQMYNGEQVSSMVAVLPETFTAVPSTLLRKDQLRLVHHVRSIERDTSQWGRDHKAECAPQLCGYIPETTDNAPTTT
;
A
#
# COMPACT_ATOMS: atom_id res chain seq x y z
N MET A 1 15.27 6.52 24.08
CA MET A 1 15.49 5.19 23.47
C MET A 1 14.94 5.11 22.04
N ARG A 2 13.62 5.22 21.80
CA ARG A 2 13.03 5.08 20.44
C ARG A 2 13.58 6.02 19.35
N SER A 3 13.94 7.26 19.68
CA SER A 3 14.56 8.18 18.70
C SER A 3 15.96 7.75 18.26
N GLN A 4 16.72 7.16 19.19
CA GLN A 4 18.11 6.75 18.95
C GLN A 4 18.17 5.49 18.08
N GLU A 5 17.23 4.55 18.27
CA GLU A 5 17.10 3.38 17.38
C GLU A 5 16.67 3.79 15.98
N ALA A 6 15.77 4.78 15.86
CA ALA A 6 15.35 5.29 14.57
C ALA A 6 16.49 6.01 13.83
N GLU A 7 17.34 6.75 14.53
CA GLU A 7 18.56 7.36 13.97
C GLU A 7 19.57 6.30 13.55
N LEU A 8 19.82 5.31 14.39
CA LEU A 8 20.70 4.18 14.05
C LEU A 8 20.22 3.43 12.80
N ASP A 9 18.91 3.16 12.69
CA ASP A 9 18.33 2.55 11.49
C ASP A 9 18.60 3.39 10.22
N ARG A 10 18.57 4.72 10.32
CA ARG A 10 18.88 5.62 9.18
C ARG A 10 20.36 5.56 8.80
N ASP A 11 21.24 5.56 9.79
CA ASP A 11 22.68 5.45 9.58
C ASP A 11 23.05 4.10 8.96
N ILE A 12 22.44 3.01 9.44
CA ILE A 12 22.59 1.67 8.87
C ILE A 12 22.05 1.65 7.42
N ALA A 13 20.91 2.27 7.14
CA ALA A 13 20.41 2.35 5.78
C ALA A 13 21.37 3.10 4.85
N ALA A 14 21.98 4.20 5.30
CA ALA A 14 22.96 4.97 4.54
C ALA A 14 24.22 4.13 4.25
N LEU A 15 24.74 3.45 5.27
CA LEU A 15 25.87 2.53 5.16
C LEU A 15 25.59 1.43 4.13
N LEU A 16 24.49 0.71 4.29
CA LEU A 16 24.11 -0.40 3.42
C LEU A 16 23.90 0.06 1.97
N ALA A 17 23.30 1.23 1.76
CA ALA A 17 23.18 1.81 0.42
C ALA A 17 24.55 2.06 -0.21
N ALA A 18 25.47 2.69 0.52
CA ALA A 18 26.83 2.96 0.04
C ALA A 18 27.61 1.67 -0.29
N MET A 19 27.46 0.64 0.54
CA MET A 19 28.09 -0.66 0.31
C MET A 19 27.54 -1.35 -0.93
N ALA A 20 26.21 -1.37 -1.10
CA ALA A 20 25.56 -1.95 -2.27
C ALA A 20 26.02 -1.25 -3.56
N PHE A 21 26.06 0.09 -3.58
CA PHE A 21 26.56 0.84 -4.74
C PHE A 21 28.03 0.58 -5.04
N THR A 22 28.86 0.46 -4.00
CA THR A 22 30.29 0.15 -4.16
C THR A 22 30.50 -1.24 -4.74
N GLU A 23 29.76 -2.23 -4.26
CA GLU A 23 29.83 -3.60 -4.78
C GLU A 23 29.31 -3.69 -6.21
N ILE A 24 28.18 -3.04 -6.53
CA ILE A 24 27.67 -2.94 -7.91
C ILE A 24 28.71 -2.31 -8.85
N ARG A 25 29.34 -1.20 -8.43
CA ARG A 25 30.37 -0.53 -9.23
C ARG A 25 31.58 -1.42 -9.48
N HIS A 26 32.02 -2.16 -8.46
CA HIS A 26 33.13 -3.12 -8.59
C HIS A 26 32.79 -4.24 -9.56
N LEU A 27 31.59 -4.81 -9.45
CA LEU A 27 31.11 -5.89 -10.33
C LEU A 27 30.98 -5.42 -11.78
N ALA A 28 30.41 -4.23 -12.01
CA ALA A 28 30.25 -3.65 -13.34
C ALA A 28 31.57 -3.17 -13.96
N GLY A 29 32.53 -2.75 -13.13
CA GLY A 29 33.81 -2.20 -13.56
C GLY A 29 34.91 -3.25 -13.78
N ARG A 30 34.69 -4.52 -13.44
CA ARG A 30 35.65 -5.59 -13.70
C ARG A 30 35.82 -5.79 -15.22
N PRO A 31 36.98 -5.47 -15.82
CA PRO A 31 37.25 -5.91 -17.18
C PRO A 31 37.21 -7.44 -17.22
N GLN A 32 36.82 -8.05 -18.34
CA GLN A 32 36.87 -9.50 -18.64
C GLN A 32 38.32 -10.05 -18.63
N ARG A 33 39.12 -9.72 -17.61
CA ARG A 33 40.48 -10.20 -17.44
C ARG A 33 40.45 -11.53 -16.70
N GLY A 34 40.38 -12.59 -17.50
CA GLY A 34 41.08 -13.86 -17.34
C GLY A 34 40.98 -14.59 -15.99
N LYS A 35 40.41 -15.80 -16.04
CA LYS A 35 40.53 -16.88 -15.03
C LYS A 35 39.88 -16.62 -13.65
N GLN A 36 38.63 -16.18 -13.62
CA GLN A 36 37.77 -16.43 -12.46
C GLN A 36 36.51 -17.16 -12.92
N ASP A 37 36.18 -18.27 -12.24
CA ASP A 37 35.07 -19.21 -12.51
C ASP A 37 33.67 -18.61 -12.37
N THR A 38 33.54 -17.30 -12.15
CA THR A 38 32.23 -16.65 -11.96
C THR A 38 31.65 -16.29 -13.32
N SER A 39 30.49 -16.86 -13.64
CA SER A 39 29.83 -16.60 -14.92
C SER A 39 29.35 -15.15 -15.02
N HIS A 40 29.22 -14.63 -16.25
CA HIS A 40 28.67 -13.30 -16.47
C HIS A 40 27.24 -13.16 -15.92
N ASP A 41 26.46 -14.24 -16.01
CA ASP A 41 25.09 -14.27 -15.50
C ASP A 41 25.05 -14.17 -13.96
N GLU A 42 25.96 -14.83 -13.26
CA GLU A 42 26.11 -14.69 -11.80
C GLU A 42 26.43 -13.26 -11.38
N VAL A 43 27.27 -12.56 -12.15
CA VAL A 43 27.60 -11.14 -11.90
C VAL A 43 26.36 -10.27 -12.09
N LEU A 44 25.60 -10.48 -13.16
CA LEU A 44 24.37 -9.72 -13.42
C LEU A 44 23.30 -9.98 -12.37
N ASP A 45 23.12 -11.23 -11.95
CA ASP A 45 22.17 -11.59 -10.90
C ASP A 45 22.57 -10.99 -9.55
N ARG A 46 23.86 -10.94 -9.26
CA ARG A 46 24.37 -10.25 -8.08
C ARG A 46 24.08 -8.75 -8.11
N ILE A 47 24.28 -8.09 -9.25
CA ILE A 47 23.95 -6.67 -9.43
C ILE A 47 22.44 -6.44 -9.24
N ARG A 48 21.59 -7.26 -9.86
CA ARG A 48 20.12 -7.17 -9.72
C ARG A 48 19.69 -7.35 -8.27
N PHE A 49 20.25 -8.34 -7.58
CA PHE A 49 20.02 -8.56 -6.16
C PHE A 49 20.33 -7.32 -5.32
N LEU A 50 21.52 -6.71 -5.51
CA LEU A 50 21.94 -5.52 -4.76
C LEU A 50 21.08 -4.29 -5.11
N ALA A 51 20.73 -4.11 -6.38
CA ALA A 51 19.86 -3.02 -6.81
C ALA A 51 18.46 -3.12 -6.18
N ASN A 52 17.88 -4.32 -6.17
CA ASN A 52 16.59 -4.58 -5.53
C ASN A 52 16.63 -4.36 -4.02
N LEU A 53 17.68 -4.83 -3.34
CA LEU A 53 17.87 -4.62 -1.91
C LEU A 53 18.04 -3.14 -1.55
N SER A 54 18.83 -2.41 -2.34
CA SER A 54 19.21 -1.03 -2.03
C SER A 54 18.22 0.03 -2.48
N HIS A 55 17.28 -0.29 -3.37
CA HIS A 55 16.31 0.66 -3.92
C HIS A 55 15.57 1.49 -2.85
N ASN A 56 15.21 0.88 -1.71
CA ASN A 56 14.47 1.55 -0.64
C ASN A 56 15.37 2.25 0.41
N LEU A 57 16.65 1.89 0.49
CA LEU A 57 17.57 2.34 1.54
C LEU A 57 17.78 3.87 1.55
N PRO A 58 17.91 4.58 0.40
CA PRO A 58 18.04 6.03 0.41
C PRO A 58 16.84 6.74 1.06
N GLY A 59 15.62 6.22 0.83
CA GLY A 59 14.40 6.76 1.42
C GLY A 59 14.31 6.52 2.93
N VAL A 60 14.91 5.44 3.42
CA VAL A 60 15.06 5.18 4.86
C VAL A 60 16.11 6.11 5.46
N ALA A 61 17.29 6.21 4.87
CA ALA A 61 18.42 7.00 5.35
C ALA A 61 18.12 8.49 5.44
N ARG A 62 17.43 9.03 4.42
CA ARG A 62 17.03 10.43 4.33
C ARG A 62 15.53 10.52 4.21
N PRO A 63 14.79 10.34 5.32
CA PRO A 63 13.35 10.44 5.26
C PRO A 63 12.98 11.84 4.79
N GLY A 64 12.24 11.93 3.70
CA GLY A 64 11.60 13.18 3.31
C GLY A 64 10.69 13.67 4.45
N ALA A 65 10.29 14.94 4.42
CA ALA A 65 9.27 15.44 5.35
C ALA A 65 8.02 14.54 5.23
N ARG A 66 7.81 13.65 6.21
CA ARG A 66 6.74 12.65 6.18
C ARG A 66 5.41 13.37 6.26
N ARG A 67 4.84 13.68 5.11
CA ARG A 67 3.47 14.17 4.99
C ARG A 67 2.59 12.94 4.93
N PRO A 68 1.60 12.81 5.82
CA PRO A 68 0.60 11.76 5.70
C PRO A 68 0.08 11.77 4.26
N SER A 69 -0.01 10.59 3.64
CA SER A 69 -0.61 10.48 2.31
C SER A 69 -2.03 11.04 2.32
N ARG A 70 -2.72 10.99 3.47
CA ARG A 70 -4.07 11.53 3.67
C ARG A 70 -4.12 12.36 4.94
N GLN A 71 -4.63 13.59 4.82
CA GLN A 71 -4.74 14.48 5.98
C GLN A 71 -5.85 13.99 6.94
N GLY A 72 -5.50 13.92 8.23
CA GLY A 72 -6.45 13.54 9.29
C GLY A 72 -6.75 12.04 9.41
N LYS A 73 -6.11 11.19 8.58
CA LYS A 73 -6.14 9.73 8.78
C LYS A 73 -5.23 9.38 9.98
N PRO A 74 -5.67 8.53 10.93
CA PRO A 74 -4.80 7.98 11.95
C PRO A 74 -3.60 7.27 11.32
N LEU A 75 -2.43 7.31 11.97
CA LEU A 75 -1.30 6.47 11.58
C LEU A 75 -1.67 5.02 11.84
N SER A 76 -1.49 4.16 10.83
CA SER A 76 -1.65 2.72 11.00
C SER A 76 -0.59 2.16 11.96
N SER A 77 -0.84 0.99 12.55
CA SER A 77 0.17 0.25 13.32
C SER A 77 1.47 0.06 12.53
N PHE A 78 1.35 -0.23 11.24
CA PHE A 78 2.46 -0.33 10.31
C PHE A 78 3.22 1.01 10.16
N ASP A 79 2.51 2.13 9.99
CA ASP A 79 3.13 3.45 9.93
C ASP A 79 3.89 3.81 11.19
N GLN A 80 3.33 3.43 12.35
CA GLN A 80 3.95 3.63 13.66
C GLN A 80 5.24 2.81 13.77
N ALA A 81 5.19 1.52 13.45
CA ALA A 81 6.37 0.65 13.44
C ALA A 81 7.48 1.18 12.52
N MET A 82 7.13 1.66 11.32
CA MET A 82 8.08 2.28 10.39
C MET A 82 8.60 3.65 10.86
N THR A 83 7.87 4.33 11.75
CA THR A 83 8.36 5.58 12.37
C THR A 83 9.34 5.29 13.49
N GLU A 84 9.05 4.28 14.31
CA GLU A 84 9.90 3.86 15.44
C GLU A 84 11.16 3.15 14.97
N ARG A 85 11.05 2.31 13.94
CA ARG A 85 12.13 1.51 13.37
C ARG A 85 12.12 1.61 11.84
N PRO A 86 12.73 2.66 11.24
CA PRO A 86 12.71 2.90 9.79
C PRO A 86 13.21 1.75 8.91
N MET A 87 14.06 0.86 9.42
CA MET A 87 14.52 -0.31 8.69
C MET A 87 13.52 -1.48 8.66
N SER A 88 12.38 -1.38 9.38
CA SER A 88 11.43 -2.49 9.57
C SER A 88 10.95 -3.11 8.27
N TRP A 89 10.57 -2.29 7.28
CA TRP A 89 10.10 -2.80 5.99
C TRP A 89 11.21 -3.55 5.24
N VAL A 90 12.37 -2.92 5.07
CA VAL A 90 13.49 -3.50 4.32
C VAL A 90 13.93 -4.80 4.96
N TRP A 91 14.07 -4.84 6.29
CA TRP A 91 14.44 -6.05 7.01
C TRP A 91 13.41 -7.17 6.88
N ASN A 92 12.13 -6.88 7.12
CA ASN A 92 11.08 -7.89 7.15
C ASN A 92 10.71 -8.43 5.76
N THR A 93 10.93 -7.63 4.70
CA THR A 93 10.70 -8.05 3.31
C THR A 93 11.95 -8.64 2.63
N ALA A 94 13.14 -8.43 3.19
CA ALA A 94 14.37 -9.06 2.72
C ALA A 94 14.33 -10.58 2.91
N GLY A 95 14.73 -11.33 1.88
CA GLY A 95 14.99 -12.76 1.97
C GLY A 95 16.23 -13.09 2.81
N PRO A 96 16.48 -14.39 3.10
CA PRO A 96 17.60 -14.82 3.94
C PRO A 96 18.97 -14.28 3.49
N ASP A 97 19.25 -14.33 2.18
CA ASP A 97 20.54 -13.86 1.63
C ASP A 97 20.74 -12.36 1.78
N ALA A 98 19.66 -11.58 1.60
CA ALA A 98 19.67 -10.14 1.82
C ALA A 98 19.90 -9.80 3.29
N ARG A 99 19.24 -10.52 4.22
CA ARG A 99 19.47 -10.35 5.66
C ARG A 99 20.90 -10.69 6.06
N ALA A 100 21.42 -11.82 5.56
CA ALA A 100 22.81 -12.21 5.80
C ALA A 100 23.80 -11.19 5.23
N TRP A 101 23.55 -10.68 4.02
CA TRP A 101 24.37 -9.62 3.42
C TRP A 101 24.38 -8.36 4.28
N MET A 102 23.22 -7.89 4.73
CA MET A 102 23.10 -6.71 5.60
C MET A 102 23.88 -6.89 6.90
N LEU A 103 23.65 -8.00 7.62
CA LEU A 103 24.32 -8.26 8.90
C LEU A 103 25.84 -8.31 8.76
N ARG A 104 26.36 -8.99 7.73
CA ARG A 104 27.81 -9.04 7.47
C ARG A 104 28.42 -7.65 7.28
N HIS A 105 27.75 -6.78 6.53
CA HIS A 105 28.28 -5.43 6.25
C HIS A 105 28.19 -4.50 7.46
N ILE A 106 27.16 -4.67 8.28
CA ILE A 106 27.02 -3.97 9.56
C ILE A 106 28.13 -4.38 10.54
N GLU A 107 28.38 -5.70 10.64
CA GLU A 107 29.43 -6.26 11.50
C GLU A 107 30.84 -5.83 11.03
N GLN A 108 31.12 -5.90 9.72
CA GLN A 108 32.39 -5.43 9.14
C GLN A 108 32.63 -3.93 9.39
N ALA A 109 31.58 -3.13 9.51
CA ALA A 109 31.67 -1.72 9.85
C ALA A 109 31.80 -1.46 11.36
N GLY A 110 31.89 -2.52 12.19
CA GLY A 110 31.98 -2.41 13.65
C GLY A 110 30.74 -1.82 14.31
N ARG A 111 29.57 -1.93 13.67
CA ARG A 111 28.32 -1.34 14.18
C ARG A 111 27.52 -2.38 14.95
N SER A 112 27.11 -2.05 16.16
CA SER A 112 26.09 -2.82 16.87
C SER A 112 24.71 -2.37 16.39
N TRP A 113 23.95 -3.28 15.79
CA TRP A 113 22.59 -3.03 15.34
C TRP A 113 21.72 -4.25 15.63
N THR A 114 20.59 -4.01 16.30
CA THR A 114 19.60 -5.06 16.53
C THR A 114 18.54 -4.98 15.45
N PRO A 115 18.28 -6.07 14.70
CA PRO A 115 17.24 -6.06 13.68
C PRO A 115 15.88 -5.64 14.24
N PRO A 116 15.07 -4.91 13.46
CA PRO A 116 13.76 -4.49 13.89
C PRO A 116 12.85 -5.72 14.10
N PRO A 117 11.88 -5.63 15.02
CA PRO A 117 10.93 -6.72 15.25
C PRO A 117 10.09 -6.99 13.98
N PRO A 118 9.36 -8.12 13.95
CA PRO A 118 8.35 -8.36 12.93
C PRO A 118 7.39 -7.18 12.81
N LEU A 119 7.00 -6.87 11.57
CA LEU A 119 5.98 -5.86 11.33
C LEU A 119 4.67 -6.26 12.03
N PRO A 120 3.95 -5.31 12.65
CA PRO A 120 2.69 -5.62 13.31
C PRO A 120 1.72 -6.21 12.29
N GLN A 121 0.99 -7.24 12.70
CA GLN A 121 -0.14 -7.71 11.93
C GLN A 121 -1.20 -6.61 11.89
N SER A 122 -1.74 -6.34 10.70
CA SER A 122 -2.82 -5.37 10.56
C SER A 122 -4.00 -5.77 11.41
N ARG A 123 -4.54 -4.81 12.16
CA ARG A 123 -5.67 -5.05 13.06
C ARG A 123 -6.88 -5.48 12.25
N ARG A 124 -7.54 -6.56 12.69
CA ARG A 124 -8.83 -7.01 12.14
C ARG A 124 -9.97 -6.09 12.59
N ALA A 125 -9.86 -5.52 13.78
CA ALA A 125 -10.83 -4.57 14.31
C ALA A 125 -10.44 -3.12 13.97
N PRO A 126 -11.42 -2.23 13.76
CA PRO A 126 -11.17 -0.80 13.55
C PRO A 126 -10.56 -0.16 14.79
N SER A 127 -9.72 0.85 14.57
CA SER A 127 -9.22 1.67 15.68
C SER A 127 -10.34 2.52 16.28
N SER A 128 -10.35 2.65 17.62
CA SER A 128 -11.27 3.52 18.33
C SER A 128 -11.11 4.98 17.91
N MET A 129 -12.23 5.72 17.82
CA MET A 129 -12.17 7.15 17.53
C MET A 129 -11.43 7.93 18.64
N THR A 130 -10.52 8.79 18.22
CA THR A 130 -9.82 9.76 19.09
C THR A 130 -10.78 10.86 19.56
N PRO A 131 -10.50 11.55 20.69
CA PRO A 131 -11.33 12.66 21.16
C PRO A 131 -11.56 13.75 20.09
N ARG A 132 -10.52 14.08 19.32
CA ARG A 132 -10.62 15.05 18.22
C ARG A 132 -11.58 14.61 17.11
N GLN A 133 -11.61 13.31 16.79
CA GLN A 133 -12.54 12.75 15.83
C GLN A 133 -13.97 12.78 16.36
N ARG A 134 -14.18 12.46 17.64
CA ARG A 134 -15.50 12.56 18.31
C ARG A 134 -16.04 13.99 18.27
N VAL A 135 -15.21 15.00 18.56
CA VAL A 135 -15.60 16.41 18.42
C VAL A 135 -15.96 16.76 16.98
N GLY A 136 -15.20 16.27 16.00
CA GLY A 136 -15.51 16.46 14.58
C GLY A 136 -16.88 15.90 14.18
N LEU A 137 -17.20 14.70 14.68
CA LEU A 137 -18.51 14.05 14.49
C LEU A 137 -19.65 14.88 15.08
N LEU A 138 -19.48 15.39 16.31
CA LEU A 138 -20.46 16.26 16.98
C LEU A 138 -20.71 17.55 16.19
N LEU A 139 -19.64 18.13 15.63
CA LEU A 139 -19.71 19.34 14.79
C LEU A 139 -20.11 19.04 13.33
N ARG A 140 -20.49 17.80 13.00
CA ARG A 140 -20.88 17.34 11.65
C ARG A 140 -19.86 17.66 10.55
N ARG A 141 -18.57 17.74 10.90
CA ARG A 141 -17.50 18.08 9.96
C ARG A 141 -17.09 16.86 9.14
N TRP A 142 -17.05 17.01 7.81
CA TRP A 142 -16.52 15.97 6.95
C TRP A 142 -15.02 15.76 7.22
N PRO A 143 -14.55 14.51 7.44
CA PRO A 143 -13.20 14.28 7.95
C PRO A 143 -12.14 14.18 6.84
N VAL A 144 -12.53 14.05 5.56
CA VAL A 144 -11.61 14.09 4.42
C VAL A 144 -11.27 15.54 4.10
N LYS A 145 -9.98 15.86 3.99
CA LYS A 145 -9.48 17.22 3.78
C LYS A 145 -8.45 17.27 2.66
N ALA A 146 -8.46 18.37 1.92
CA ALA A 146 -7.45 18.65 0.90
C ALA A 146 -6.07 18.83 1.54
N PRO A 147 -5.03 18.15 1.01
CA PRO A 147 -3.66 18.45 1.37
C PRO A 147 -3.33 19.93 1.13
N SER A 148 -2.34 20.45 1.86
CA SER A 148 -1.88 21.83 1.69
C SER A 148 -1.52 22.13 0.24
N GLY A 149 -1.99 23.26 -0.29
CA GLY A 149 -1.78 23.69 -1.68
C GLY A 149 -2.70 23.02 -2.71
N ARG A 150 -3.71 22.25 -2.28
CA ARG A 150 -4.66 21.60 -3.19
C ARG A 150 -6.08 22.11 -2.99
N GLN A 151 -6.86 22.11 -4.07
CA GLN A 151 -8.28 22.41 -4.01
C GLN A 151 -9.05 21.30 -3.28
N PRO A 152 -10.04 21.63 -2.45
CA PRO A 152 -10.98 20.66 -1.91
C PRO A 152 -11.69 19.87 -3.00
N LEU A 153 -12.07 18.63 -2.66
CA LEU A 153 -13.03 17.90 -3.48
C LEU A 153 -14.37 18.64 -3.48
N PRO A 154 -15.15 18.53 -4.57
CA PRO A 154 -16.43 19.20 -4.66
C PRO A 154 -17.45 18.58 -3.67
N ALA A 155 -18.55 19.27 -3.40
CA ALA A 155 -19.46 18.92 -2.31
C ALA A 155 -20.10 17.52 -2.47
N GLU A 156 -20.27 17.08 -3.71
CA GLU A 156 -20.80 15.78 -4.11
C GLU A 156 -19.89 14.64 -3.65
N ALA A 157 -18.59 14.89 -3.47
CA ALA A 157 -17.64 13.92 -2.93
C ALA A 157 -17.71 13.81 -1.39
N ASN A 158 -18.40 14.72 -0.70
CA ASN A 158 -18.53 14.71 0.75
C ASN A 158 -19.67 13.80 1.21
N VAL A 159 -19.74 12.58 0.67
CA VAL A 159 -20.76 11.57 0.96
C VAL A 159 -20.12 10.19 1.01
N LEU A 160 -20.67 9.32 1.87
CA LEU A 160 -20.32 7.91 1.91
C LEU A 160 -21.47 7.15 1.25
N LYS A 161 -21.17 6.28 0.29
CA LYS A 161 -22.17 5.50 -0.44
C LYS A 161 -22.16 4.04 0.00
N ALA A 162 -23.34 3.47 0.15
CA ALA A 162 -23.51 2.04 0.40
C ALA A 162 -23.63 1.32 -0.95
N LEU A 163 -22.97 0.17 -1.10
CA LEU A 163 -22.93 -0.64 -2.31
C LEU A 163 -23.27 -2.08 -1.96
N ASP A 164 -23.92 -2.78 -2.89
CA ASP A 164 -23.93 -4.24 -2.90
C ASP A 164 -22.65 -4.79 -3.58
N THR A 165 -22.47 -6.11 -3.53
CA THR A 165 -21.31 -6.81 -4.10
C THR A 165 -21.17 -6.57 -5.61
N GLU A 166 -22.27 -6.58 -6.36
CA GLU A 166 -22.23 -6.40 -7.81
C GLU A 166 -21.81 -4.98 -8.19
N ALA A 167 -22.26 -3.97 -7.46
CA ALA A 167 -21.81 -2.59 -7.65
C ALA A 167 -20.31 -2.43 -7.34
N VAL A 168 -19.78 -3.12 -6.33
CA VAL A 168 -18.32 -3.15 -6.07
C VAL A 168 -17.57 -3.75 -7.26
N CYS A 169 -18.04 -4.89 -7.79
CA CYS A 169 -17.40 -5.55 -8.92
C CYS A 169 -17.44 -4.67 -10.17
N ALA A 170 -18.59 -4.05 -10.47
CA ALA A 170 -18.76 -3.15 -11.61
C ALA A 170 -17.82 -1.94 -11.57
N LEU A 171 -17.63 -1.31 -10.40
CA LEU A 171 -16.70 -0.20 -10.24
C LEU A 171 -15.25 -0.61 -10.50
N ASN A 172 -14.84 -1.80 -10.02
CA ASN A 172 -13.48 -2.30 -10.24
C ASN A 172 -13.23 -2.69 -11.69
N ASP A 173 -14.22 -3.29 -12.36
CA ASP A 173 -14.14 -3.63 -13.77
C ASP A 173 -14.14 -2.39 -14.65
N GLU A 174 -14.93 -1.37 -14.33
CA GLU A 174 -14.88 -0.08 -15.02
C GLU A 174 -13.50 0.57 -14.89
N ALA A 175 -12.96 0.65 -13.68
CA ALA A 175 -11.65 1.26 -13.44
C ALA A 175 -10.52 0.51 -14.19
N ARG A 176 -10.61 -0.82 -14.28
CA ARG A 176 -9.73 -1.66 -15.10
C ARG A 176 -9.90 -1.38 -16.59
N ARG A 177 -11.13 -1.38 -17.10
CA ARG A 177 -11.47 -1.12 -18.51
C ARG A 177 -10.97 0.24 -18.97
N LEU A 178 -11.15 1.27 -18.15
CA LEU A 178 -10.70 2.64 -18.40
C LEU A 178 -9.22 2.86 -18.06
N ARG A 179 -8.52 1.84 -17.55
CA ARG A 179 -7.11 1.86 -17.17
C ARG A 179 -6.78 3.04 -16.25
N LEU A 180 -7.61 3.31 -15.24
CA LEU A 180 -7.46 4.47 -14.35
C LEU A 180 -6.31 4.30 -13.33
N GLY A 181 -5.74 3.09 -13.23
CA GLY A 181 -4.55 2.80 -12.42
C GLY A 181 -4.84 2.27 -11.01
N LEU A 182 -6.09 2.28 -10.56
CA LEU A 182 -6.55 1.63 -9.33
C LEU A 182 -7.86 0.89 -9.60
N GLY A 183 -7.88 -0.42 -9.34
CA GLY A 183 -9.02 -1.30 -9.59
C GLY A 183 -8.61 -2.60 -10.28
N GLY A 184 -9.60 -3.39 -10.69
CA GLY A 184 -9.42 -4.75 -11.20
C GLY A 184 -9.78 -5.81 -10.15
N GLY A 185 -9.72 -7.07 -10.57
CA GLY A 185 -10.09 -8.20 -9.71
C GLY A 185 -11.58 -8.30 -9.43
N GLY A 186 -12.47 -7.84 -10.34
CA GLY A 186 -13.93 -8.00 -10.18
C GLY A 186 -14.33 -9.47 -9.97
N SER A 187 -13.74 -10.39 -10.72
CA SER A 187 -13.89 -11.84 -10.53
C SER A 187 -13.41 -12.33 -9.17
N TRP A 188 -12.29 -11.79 -8.67
CA TRP A 188 -11.80 -12.08 -7.33
C TRP A 188 -12.75 -11.52 -6.26
N PHE A 189 -13.24 -10.30 -6.40
CA PHE A 189 -14.20 -9.73 -5.46
C PHE A 189 -15.51 -10.52 -5.43
N ARG A 190 -16.07 -10.88 -6.58
CA ARG A 190 -17.31 -11.69 -6.64
C ARG A 190 -17.18 -13.03 -5.91
N ALA A 191 -16.00 -13.65 -5.96
CA ALA A 191 -15.75 -14.92 -5.28
C ALA A 191 -15.53 -14.80 -3.76
N HIS A 192 -15.15 -13.63 -3.25
CA HIS A 192 -14.66 -13.49 -1.87
C HIS A 192 -15.45 -12.49 -1.00
N LEU A 193 -16.25 -11.61 -1.60
CA LEU A 193 -17.14 -10.73 -0.86
C LEU A 193 -18.35 -11.49 -0.33
N ALA A 194 -18.92 -11.00 0.77
CA ALA A 194 -20.21 -11.48 1.23
C ALA A 194 -21.27 -11.17 0.15
N PRO A 195 -21.97 -12.16 -0.41
CA PRO A 195 -22.83 -11.95 -1.59
C PRO A 195 -23.92 -10.90 -1.33
N ASP A 196 -24.55 -10.96 -0.16
CA ASP A 196 -25.57 -10.00 0.30
C ASP A 196 -24.97 -8.91 1.22
N GLY A 197 -23.65 -8.74 1.19
CA GLY A 197 -22.92 -7.78 2.02
C GLY A 197 -23.20 -6.33 1.61
N ILE A 198 -23.19 -5.44 2.61
CA ILE A 198 -23.20 -4.00 2.38
C ILE A 198 -21.76 -3.50 2.48
N HIS A 199 -21.30 -2.89 1.40
CA HIS A 199 -19.99 -2.27 1.29
C HIS A 199 -20.11 -0.75 1.30
N TYR A 200 -19.00 -0.05 1.55
CA TYR A 200 -19.01 1.40 1.60
C TYR A 200 -17.92 2.01 0.74
N LEU A 201 -18.27 3.05 -0.02
CA LEU A 201 -17.39 3.79 -0.91
C LEU A 201 -17.21 5.23 -0.42
N LEU A 202 -15.95 5.63 -0.24
CA LEU A 202 -15.56 6.94 0.26
C LEU A 202 -14.53 7.59 -0.67
N PRO A 203 -14.80 8.77 -1.26
CA PRO A 203 -13.75 9.60 -1.84
C PRO A 203 -12.76 10.05 -0.74
N ASP A 204 -11.57 9.45 -0.70
CA ASP A 204 -10.50 9.79 0.25
C ASP A 204 -9.15 9.66 -0.46
N PRO A 205 -8.83 10.56 -1.43
CA PRO A 205 -7.63 10.43 -2.22
C PRO A 205 -6.36 10.67 -1.40
N ALA A 206 -5.34 9.85 -1.66
CA ALA A 206 -3.99 10.15 -1.24
C ALA A 206 -3.49 11.40 -1.97
N ASN A 207 -2.53 12.11 -1.35
CA ASN A 207 -1.94 13.34 -1.88
C ASN A 207 -1.42 13.15 -3.31
N TYR A 208 -0.77 12.02 -3.63
CA TYR A 208 -0.25 11.73 -4.97
C TYR A 208 -1.31 11.28 -5.99
N TYR A 209 -2.53 10.97 -5.55
CA TYR A 209 -3.70 10.70 -6.40
C TYR A 209 -4.78 11.78 -6.31
N TRP A 210 -4.43 12.94 -5.75
CA TRP A 210 -5.41 14.00 -5.63
C TRP A 210 -5.73 14.60 -7.01
N PRO A 211 -7.01 14.86 -7.33
CA PRO A 211 -7.40 15.40 -8.63
C PRO A 211 -6.59 16.64 -9.03
N GLY A 212 -6.28 16.74 -10.32
CA GLY A 212 -5.41 17.77 -10.88
C GLY A 212 -3.91 17.46 -10.83
N THR A 213 -3.47 16.39 -10.15
CA THR A 213 -2.06 15.95 -10.18
C THR A 213 -1.68 15.42 -11.57
N PRO A 214 -0.47 15.73 -12.09
CA PRO A 214 0.02 15.13 -13.33
C PRO A 214 0.00 13.60 -13.28
N ASN A 215 -0.52 12.98 -14.33
CA ASN A 215 -0.49 11.53 -14.48
C ASN A 215 0.72 11.10 -15.33
N ALA A 216 1.14 9.84 -15.21
CA ALA A 216 2.31 9.30 -15.92
C ALA A 216 2.14 9.22 -17.46
N ARG A 217 0.91 9.40 -17.97
CA ARG A 217 0.58 9.29 -19.40
C ARG A 217 0.50 10.65 -20.10
N GLY A 218 0.84 11.73 -19.41
CA GLY A 218 0.60 13.09 -19.90
C GLY A 218 -0.86 13.49 -19.68
N GLY A 219 -1.09 14.51 -18.86
CA GLY A 219 -2.42 14.95 -18.45
C GLY A 219 -2.54 15.06 -16.93
N LYS A 220 -3.75 15.28 -16.44
CA LYS A 220 -4.06 15.40 -15.01
C LYS A 220 -4.99 14.26 -14.58
N ILE A 221 -4.95 13.91 -13.30
CA ILE A 221 -5.90 13.00 -12.68
C ILE A 221 -7.27 13.69 -12.64
N ASP A 222 -8.26 13.09 -13.30
CA ASP A 222 -9.66 13.53 -13.41
C ASP A 222 -10.64 12.60 -12.67
N TRP A 223 -10.16 11.47 -12.15
CA TRP A 223 -10.90 10.53 -11.31
C TRP A 223 -10.60 10.72 -9.81
N TRP A 224 -11.45 10.15 -8.96
CA TRP A 224 -11.26 10.16 -7.51
C TRP A 224 -10.76 8.80 -7.04
N GLN A 225 -9.67 8.78 -6.27
CA GLN A 225 -9.34 7.60 -5.48
C GLN A 225 -10.40 7.46 -4.38
N CYS A 226 -11.18 6.39 -4.47
CA CYS A 226 -12.12 6.00 -3.43
C CYS A 226 -11.54 4.86 -2.59
N THR A 227 -11.72 4.97 -1.28
CA THR A 227 -11.48 3.86 -0.34
C THR A 227 -12.77 3.09 -0.17
N MET A 228 -12.69 1.77 -0.32
CA MET A 228 -13.79 0.87 -0.07
C MET A 228 -13.61 0.19 1.29
N LEU A 229 -14.68 0.11 2.06
CA LEU A 229 -14.81 -0.83 3.17
C LEU A 229 -15.65 -2.01 2.67
N LEU A 230 -15.01 -3.16 2.62
CA LEU A 230 -15.56 -4.39 2.05
C LEU A 230 -15.86 -5.37 3.17
N GLN A 231 -16.91 -6.17 2.98
CA GLN A 231 -17.26 -7.27 3.87
C GLN A 231 -16.96 -8.56 3.12
N MET A 232 -16.05 -9.36 3.67
CA MET A 232 -15.64 -10.64 3.09
C MET A 232 -16.65 -11.74 3.44
N TYR A 233 -16.62 -12.86 2.72
CA TYR A 233 -17.54 -13.99 2.92
C TYR A 233 -17.54 -14.52 4.37
N ASN A 234 -16.41 -14.41 5.06
CA ASN A 234 -16.25 -14.84 6.46
C ASN A 234 -16.63 -13.76 7.48
N GLY A 235 -17.23 -12.66 7.04
CA GLY A 235 -17.64 -11.54 7.87
C GLY A 235 -16.51 -10.56 8.23
N GLU A 236 -15.25 -10.83 7.87
CA GLU A 236 -14.16 -9.86 8.08
C GLU A 236 -14.37 -8.59 7.26
N GLN A 237 -13.97 -7.45 7.82
CA GLN A 237 -13.98 -6.18 7.12
C GLN A 237 -12.58 -5.76 6.70
N VAL A 238 -12.42 -5.45 5.42
CA VAL A 238 -11.14 -5.08 4.84
C VAL A 238 -11.26 -3.81 4.00
N SER A 239 -10.14 -3.14 3.80
CA SER A 239 -10.05 -1.97 2.95
C SER A 239 -9.57 -2.32 1.54
N SER A 240 -10.05 -1.58 0.56
CA SER A 240 -9.54 -1.61 -0.82
C SER A 240 -9.56 -0.19 -1.40
N MET A 241 -8.95 -0.01 -2.57
CA MET A 241 -8.93 1.26 -3.29
C MET A 241 -9.36 1.05 -4.74
N VAL A 242 -10.19 1.95 -5.24
CA VAL A 242 -10.64 1.96 -6.64
C VAL A 242 -10.65 3.40 -7.15
N ALA A 243 -10.27 3.59 -8.41
CA ALA A 243 -10.43 4.86 -9.10
C ALA A 243 -11.85 4.96 -9.66
N VAL A 244 -12.57 6.02 -9.34
CA VAL A 244 -13.96 6.22 -9.79
C VAL A 244 -14.08 7.59 -10.46
N LEU A 245 -14.71 7.64 -11.63
CA LEU A 245 -15.03 8.91 -12.29
C LEU A 245 -16.07 9.69 -11.45
N PRO A 246 -16.02 11.03 -11.39
CA PRO A 246 -17.00 11.84 -10.68
C PRO A 246 -18.45 11.54 -11.08
N GLU A 247 -18.70 11.27 -12.37
CA GLU A 247 -20.01 10.98 -12.93
C GLU A 247 -20.51 9.62 -12.45
N THR A 248 -19.66 8.57 -12.56
CA THR A 248 -19.95 7.24 -12.03
C THR A 248 -20.24 7.31 -10.53
N PHE A 249 -19.39 8.01 -9.77
CA PHE A 249 -19.61 8.16 -8.35
C PHE A 249 -20.96 8.82 -8.10
N THR A 250 -21.26 9.94 -8.76
CA THR A 250 -22.52 10.70 -8.58
C THR A 250 -23.76 9.85 -8.86
N ALA A 251 -23.71 8.98 -9.87
CA ALA A 251 -24.82 8.08 -10.24
C ALA A 251 -25.17 7.05 -9.16
N VAL A 252 -24.21 6.67 -8.29
CA VAL A 252 -24.49 5.76 -7.18
C VAL A 252 -25.44 6.41 -6.16
N PRO A 253 -26.54 5.77 -5.73
CA PRO A 253 -27.45 6.34 -4.74
C PRO A 253 -26.78 6.60 -3.38
N SER A 254 -27.18 7.69 -2.71
CA SER A 254 -26.80 7.98 -1.33
C SER A 254 -27.98 7.67 -0.40
N THR A 255 -28.05 6.45 0.12
CA THR A 255 -29.15 5.98 0.97
C THR A 255 -28.91 6.18 2.47
N LEU A 256 -27.67 6.49 2.88
CA LEU A 256 -27.30 6.63 4.29
C LEU A 256 -27.65 8.00 4.86
N LEU A 257 -28.15 8.04 6.09
CA LEU A 257 -28.33 9.28 6.85
C LEU A 257 -26.97 9.93 7.15
N ARG A 258 -26.93 11.26 7.18
CA ARG A 258 -25.67 12.02 7.38
C ARG A 258 -24.90 11.64 8.65
N LYS A 259 -25.60 11.36 9.74
CA LYS A 259 -24.99 10.94 11.02
C LYS A 259 -24.25 9.60 10.88
N ASP A 260 -24.81 8.68 10.10
CA ASP A 260 -24.29 7.33 9.92
C ASP A 260 -23.12 7.35 8.95
N GLN A 261 -23.20 8.18 7.89
CA GLN A 261 -22.07 8.46 7.02
C GLN A 261 -20.85 8.92 7.82
N LEU A 262 -20.98 9.93 8.69
CA LEU A 262 -19.83 10.47 9.43
C LEU A 262 -19.19 9.43 10.37
N ARG A 263 -19.99 8.57 11.01
CA ARG A 263 -19.49 7.46 11.85
C ARG A 263 -18.74 6.43 10.98
N LEU A 264 -19.35 6.02 9.88
CA LEU A 264 -18.78 5.02 8.97
C LEU A 264 -17.53 5.53 8.25
N VAL A 265 -17.41 6.81 7.94
CA VAL A 265 -16.18 7.37 7.37
C VAL A 265 -15.00 7.21 8.33
N HIS A 266 -15.20 7.39 9.64
CA HIS A 266 -14.15 7.11 10.61
C HIS A 266 -13.73 5.64 10.61
N HIS A 267 -14.71 4.75 10.47
CA HIS A 267 -14.50 3.30 10.40
C HIS A 267 -13.74 2.88 9.14
N VAL A 268 -14.19 3.33 7.95
CA VAL A 268 -13.50 3.12 6.66
C VAL A 268 -12.05 3.57 6.72
N ARG A 269 -11.77 4.71 7.37
CA ARG A 269 -10.41 5.27 7.48
C ARG A 269 -9.56 4.63 8.59
N SER A 270 -10.13 3.79 9.45
CA SER A 270 -9.43 3.15 10.57
C SER A 270 -9.14 1.67 10.35
N ILE A 271 -9.72 1.04 9.31
CA ILE A 271 -9.35 -0.31 8.88
C ILE A 271 -7.95 -0.29 8.29
N GLU A 272 -7.09 -1.15 8.85
CA GLU A 272 -5.70 -1.33 8.42
C GLU A 272 -5.52 -2.51 7.47
N ARG A 273 -6.33 -3.56 7.66
CA ARG A 273 -6.27 -4.77 6.84
C ARG A 273 -6.80 -4.46 5.45
N ASP A 274 -6.06 -4.87 4.44
CA ASP A 274 -6.45 -4.72 3.03
C ASP A 274 -6.78 -6.07 2.39
N THR A 275 -7.38 -6.02 1.20
CA THR A 275 -7.76 -7.22 0.43
C THR A 275 -6.57 -8.09 0.05
N SER A 276 -5.37 -7.50 -0.15
CA SER A 276 -4.16 -8.26 -0.50
C SER A 276 -3.66 -9.07 0.70
N GLN A 277 -3.67 -8.49 1.90
CA GLN A 277 -3.34 -9.19 3.13
C GLN A 277 -4.34 -10.31 3.42
N TRP A 278 -5.64 -9.99 3.32
CA TRP A 278 -6.68 -10.99 3.53
C TRP A 278 -6.54 -12.14 2.52
N GLY A 279 -6.31 -11.85 1.24
CA GLY A 279 -6.13 -12.88 0.21
C GLY A 279 -4.90 -13.75 0.42
N ARG A 280 -3.80 -13.21 0.95
CA ARG A 280 -2.63 -14.00 1.32
C ARG A 280 -2.95 -14.98 2.46
N ASP A 281 -3.63 -14.50 3.49
CA ASP A 281 -3.94 -15.32 4.68
C ASP A 281 -4.94 -16.44 4.37
N HIS A 282 -5.83 -16.24 3.39
CA HIS A 282 -6.86 -17.22 2.99
C HIS A 282 -6.49 -17.97 1.70
N LYS A 283 -5.24 -17.85 1.22
CA LYS A 283 -4.80 -18.49 -0.03
C LYS A 283 -4.96 -20.01 0.02
N ALA A 284 -4.66 -20.62 1.16
CA ALA A 284 -4.78 -22.08 1.34
C ALA A 284 -6.24 -22.55 1.39
N GLU A 285 -7.16 -21.67 1.77
CA GLU A 285 -8.59 -21.96 1.93
C GLU A 285 -9.39 -21.66 0.65
N CYS A 286 -8.80 -20.97 -0.32
CA CYS A 286 -9.43 -20.66 -1.61
C CYS A 286 -8.96 -21.62 -2.72
N ALA A 287 -9.42 -22.87 -2.63
CA ALA A 287 -9.43 -23.76 -3.79
C ALA A 287 -10.62 -23.39 -4.71
N PRO A 288 -10.53 -23.57 -6.05
CA PRO A 288 -11.65 -23.29 -6.96
C PRO A 288 -12.96 -23.97 -6.57
N GLN A 289 -12.87 -25.15 -5.92
CA GLN A 289 -14.02 -25.90 -5.41
C GLN A 289 -14.65 -25.28 -4.15
N LEU A 290 -13.92 -24.46 -3.40
CA LEU A 290 -14.33 -23.87 -2.13
C LEU A 290 -14.79 -22.42 -2.28
N CYS A 291 -14.02 -21.59 -2.97
CA CYS A 291 -14.32 -20.17 -3.17
C CYS A 291 -14.88 -19.87 -4.58
N GLY A 292 -14.92 -20.84 -5.50
CA GLY A 292 -15.37 -20.61 -6.89
C GLY A 292 -14.40 -19.77 -7.74
N TYR A 293 -13.30 -19.29 -7.18
CA TYR A 293 -12.32 -18.49 -7.89
C TYR A 293 -11.39 -19.36 -8.73
N ILE A 294 -11.46 -19.19 -10.05
CA ILE A 294 -10.45 -19.68 -10.98
C ILE A 294 -9.57 -18.48 -11.33
N PRO A 295 -8.28 -18.47 -10.99
CA PRO A 295 -7.40 -17.38 -11.39
C PRO A 295 -7.41 -17.27 -12.91
N GLU A 296 -7.61 -16.05 -13.43
CA GLU A 296 -7.46 -15.78 -14.85
C GLU A 296 -6.05 -16.26 -15.24
N THR A 297 -5.95 -17.21 -16.17
CA THR A 297 -4.66 -17.61 -16.72
C THR A 297 -4.03 -16.36 -17.31
N THR A 298 -3.00 -15.85 -16.66
CA THR A 298 -2.14 -14.84 -17.28
C THR A 298 -1.56 -15.53 -18.51
N ASP A 299 -2.10 -15.22 -19.69
CA ASP A 299 -1.49 -15.48 -21.00
C ASP A 299 -0.19 -14.66 -21.09
N ASN A 300 0.78 -15.01 -20.25
CA ASN A 300 2.18 -14.75 -20.49
C ASN A 300 2.69 -15.94 -21.29
N ALA A 301 2.23 -16.03 -22.54
CA ALA A 301 2.99 -16.78 -23.53
C ALA A 301 4.39 -16.15 -23.59
N PRO A 302 5.48 -16.91 -23.43
CA PRO A 302 6.81 -16.37 -23.64
C PRO A 302 6.91 -15.97 -25.11
N THR A 303 6.98 -14.67 -25.37
CA THR A 303 7.32 -14.15 -26.70
C THR A 303 8.72 -14.64 -27.03
N THR A 304 8.80 -15.73 -27.77
CA THR A 304 10.03 -16.20 -28.39
C THR A 304 10.27 -15.27 -29.57
N THR A 305 11.27 -14.40 -29.44
CA THR A 305 11.92 -13.73 -30.58
C THR A 305 13.40 -13.67 -30.30
#